data_AF-A0A971ZY56-F1
#
_entry.id   AF-A0A971ZY56-F1
#
_cell.length_a   1.000
_cell.length_b   1.000
_cell.length_c   1.000
_cell.angle_alpha   90.00
_cell.angle_beta   90.00
_cell.angle_gamma   90.00
#
_symmetry.space_group_name_H-M   'P 1'
#
loop_
_entity.id
_entity.type
_entity.pdbx_description
1 polymer ?
#
loop_
_entity_poly.entity_id
_entity_poly.type
_entity_poly.pdbx_seq_one_letter_code
_entity_poly.pdbx_strand_id
1 'polypeptide(L)'
;MALLKLSPLVVMIVSLLAGIDVKVAACYATIYGVIIAMITLKHPFKNITDTAYKGVSTVVEVFFILMFSYALAEIFMATRVGASIIRISLSLGLNSKTVALVGFLVTCLLSVATGTSWGTYAACVPIFLWANHIVGGNVALTLASIIGGSCFGDNIGLISDTTIVSSGIQE
;
A
#
# COMPACT_ATOMS: atom_id res chain seq x y z
N MET A 1 -27.12 -5.74 8.09
CA MET A 1 -26.53 -4.38 8.06
C MET A 1 -25.11 -4.35 7.49
N ALA A 2 -24.20 -5.27 7.87
CA ALA A 2 -22.81 -5.27 7.41
C ALA A 2 -22.65 -5.41 5.87
N LEU A 3 -23.45 -6.28 5.25
CA LEU A 3 -23.43 -6.46 3.79
C LEU A 3 -23.81 -5.18 3.01
N LEU A 4 -24.70 -4.37 3.58
CA LEU A 4 -25.14 -3.11 2.99
C LEU A 4 -23.99 -2.08 2.97
N LYS A 5 -23.13 -2.08 4.00
CA LYS A 5 -21.95 -1.21 4.09
C LYS A 5 -20.88 -1.56 3.05
N LEU A 6 -20.82 -2.82 2.60
CA LEU A 6 -19.90 -3.27 1.55
C LEU A 6 -20.42 -3.05 0.13
N SER A 7 -21.70 -2.74 -0.02
CA SER A 7 -22.33 -2.58 -1.34
C SER A 7 -21.73 -1.49 -2.25
N PRO A 8 -21.13 -0.38 -1.74
CA PRO A 8 -20.41 0.57 -2.60
C PRO A 8 -19.19 -0.06 -3.28
N LEU A 9 -18.55 -1.02 -2.61
CA LEU A 9 -17.42 -1.77 -3.15
C LEU A 9 -17.88 -2.70 -4.28
N VAL A 10 -19.05 -3.31 -4.13
CA VAL A 10 -19.67 -4.14 -5.18
C VAL A 10 -20.03 -3.29 -6.39
N VAL A 11 -20.59 -2.09 -6.19
CA VAL A 11 -20.87 -1.14 -7.29
C VAL A 11 -19.59 -0.76 -8.03
N MET A 12 -18.49 -0.54 -7.31
CA MET A 12 -17.19 -0.25 -7.94
C MET A 12 -16.70 -1.43 -8.79
N ILE A 13 -16.71 -2.64 -8.24
CA ILE A 13 -16.25 -3.85 -8.94
C ILE A 13 -17.12 -4.13 -10.17
N VAL A 14 -18.44 -4.03 -10.05
CA VAL A 14 -19.37 -4.24 -11.18
C VAL A 14 -19.14 -3.19 -12.27
N SER A 15 -18.92 -1.93 -11.90
CA SER A 15 -18.63 -0.86 -12.86
C SER A 15 -17.31 -1.09 -13.60
N LEU A 16 -16.28 -1.59 -12.89
CA LEU A 16 -15.00 -1.96 -13.49
C LEU A 16 -15.12 -3.15 -14.45
N LEU A 17 -15.88 -4.17 -14.05
CA LEU A 17 -16.17 -5.34 -14.90
C LEU A 17 -17.00 -4.99 -16.14
N ALA A 18 -17.83 -3.94 -16.05
CA ALA A 18 -18.56 -3.37 -17.17
C ALA A 18 -17.68 -2.53 -18.12
N GLY A 19 -16.38 -2.41 -17.85
CA GLY A 19 -15.43 -1.66 -18.68
C GLY A 19 -15.44 -0.15 -18.46
N ILE A 20 -16.08 0.34 -17.39
CA ILE A 20 -16.03 1.76 -17.03
C ILE A 20 -14.66 2.08 -16.44
N ASP A 21 -14.08 3.20 -16.86
CA ASP A 21 -12.83 3.71 -16.31
C ASP A 21 -12.84 3.79 -14.78
N VAL A 22 -11.75 3.36 -14.16
CA VAL A 22 -11.54 3.37 -12.69
C VAL A 22 -11.92 4.72 -12.07
N LYS A 23 -11.55 5.82 -12.73
CA LYS A 23 -11.84 7.18 -12.24
C LYS A 23 -13.33 7.44 -12.12
N VAL A 24 -14.11 7.02 -13.11
CA VAL A 24 -15.56 7.23 -13.17
C VAL A 24 -16.29 6.23 -12.26
N ALA A 25 -15.85 4.97 -12.25
CA ALA A 25 -16.36 3.95 -11.34
C ALA A 25 -16.20 4.34 -9.86
N ALA A 26 -15.07 4.93 -9.49
CA ALA A 26 -14.84 5.43 -8.14
C ALA A 26 -15.80 6.58 -7.76
N CYS A 27 -16.12 7.48 -8.68
CA CYS A 27 -17.10 8.55 -8.46
C CYS A 27 -18.50 7.98 -8.19
N TYR A 28 -18.95 7.00 -8.99
CA TYR A 28 -20.24 6.34 -8.79
C TYR A 28 -20.31 5.60 -7.45
N ALA A 29 -19.27 4.84 -7.12
CA ALA A 29 -19.18 4.11 -5.85
C ALA A 29 -19.19 5.05 -4.64
N THR A 30 -18.51 6.20 -4.74
CA THR A 30 -18.46 7.20 -3.65
C THR A 30 -19.83 7.85 -3.41
N ILE A 31 -20.51 8.27 -4.48
CA ILE A 31 -21.86 8.87 -4.36
C ILE A 31 -22.84 7.85 -3.76
N TYR A 32 -22.81 6.62 -4.26
CA TYR A 32 -23.63 5.54 -3.73
C TYR A 32 -23.30 5.21 -2.26
N GLY A 33 -22.02 5.23 -1.89
CA GLY A 33 -21.56 5.04 -0.52
C GLY A 33 -22.07 6.11 0.44
N VAL A 34 -22.09 7.38 0.02
CA VAL A 34 -22.64 8.47 0.84
C VAL A 34 -24.15 8.31 1.06
N ILE A 35 -24.90 7.90 0.03
CA ILE A 35 -26.35 7.64 0.15
C ILE A 35 -26.61 6.53 1.16
N ILE A 36 -25.88 5.42 1.08
CA ILE A 36 -26.04 4.30 2.00
C ILE A 36 -25.59 4.64 3.42
N ALA A 37 -24.52 5.43 3.57
CA ALA A 37 -24.08 5.92 4.86
C ALA A 37 -25.15 6.80 5.53
N MET A 38 -25.83 7.67 4.77
CA MET A 38 -26.94 8.49 5.29
C MET A 38 -28.10 7.62 5.78
N ILE A 39 -28.50 6.60 5.00
CA ILE A 39 -29.62 5.71 5.34
C ILE A 39 -29.28 4.84 6.57
N THR A 40 -28.03 4.36 6.66
CA THR A 40 -27.60 3.40 7.68
C THR A 40 -27.24 4.06 9.01
N LEU A 41 -26.52 5.19 8.95
CA LEU A 41 -25.92 5.83 10.14
C LEU A 41 -26.80 6.96 10.69
N LYS A 42 -27.78 7.47 9.92
CA LYS A 42 -28.68 8.57 10.31
C LYS A 42 -27.95 9.83 10.84
N HIS A 43 -26.67 9.99 10.52
CA HIS A 43 -25.87 11.15 10.87
C HIS A 43 -26.04 12.27 9.83
N PRO A 44 -25.84 13.55 10.21
CA PRO A 44 -25.91 14.65 9.27
C PRO A 44 -24.85 14.51 8.18
N PHE A 45 -25.18 14.94 6.95
CA PHE A 45 -24.31 14.87 5.78
C PHE A 45 -22.89 15.38 6.05
N LYS A 46 -22.76 16.46 6.83
CA LYS A 46 -21.48 17.06 7.23
C LYS A 46 -20.53 16.07 7.92
N ASN A 47 -21.03 15.22 8.81
CA ASN A 47 -20.19 14.26 9.54
C ASN A 47 -19.72 13.12 8.64
N ILE A 48 -20.58 12.71 7.70
CA ILE A 48 -20.24 11.67 6.71
C ILE A 48 -19.17 12.20 5.75
N THR A 49 -19.33 13.42 5.24
CA THR A 49 -18.32 14.05 4.37
C THR A 49 -17.01 14.30 5.11
N ASP A 50 -17.04 14.75 6.36
CA ASP A 50 -15.82 15.00 7.15
C ASP A 50 -15.02 13.71 7.39
N THR A 51 -15.72 12.60 7.63
CA THR A 51 -15.11 11.27 7.73
C THR A 51 -14.52 10.81 6.39
N ALA A 52 -15.21 11.07 5.28
CA ALA A 52 -14.70 10.77 3.94
C ALA A 52 -13.42 11.59 3.63
N TYR A 53 -13.39 12.88 3.99
CA TYR A 53 -12.21 13.72 3.82
C TYR A 53 -11.01 13.23 4.64
N LYS A 54 -11.22 12.81 5.89
CA LYS A 54 -10.17 12.20 6.70
C LYS A 54 -9.56 10.97 6.03
N GLY A 55 -10.39 10.10 5.46
CA GLY A 55 -9.92 8.94 4.71
C GLY A 55 -9.07 9.31 3.49
N VAL A 56 -9.45 10.35 2.74
CA VAL A 56 -8.68 10.85 1.60
C VAL A 56 -7.32 11.41 2.04
N SER A 57 -7.26 12.12 3.16
CA SER A 57 -6.01 12.71 3.68
C SER A 57 -4.92 11.66 3.91
N THR A 58 -5.27 10.52 4.50
CA THR A 58 -4.33 9.41 4.73
C THR A 58 -3.79 8.85 3.41
N VAL A 59 -4.63 8.75 2.38
CA VAL A 59 -4.20 8.24 1.06
C VAL A 59 -3.26 9.23 0.35
N VAL A 60 -3.49 10.54 0.53
CA VAL A 60 -2.63 11.59 -0.04
C VAL A 60 -1.20 11.50 0.50
N GLU A 61 -1.01 11.21 1.79
CA GLU A 61 0.32 10.99 2.38
C GLU A 61 1.08 9.84 1.71
N VAL A 62 0.41 8.71 1.46
CA VAL A 62 0.99 7.56 0.75
C VAL A 62 1.41 7.93 -0.67
N PHE A 63 0.60 8.74 -1.37
CA PHE A 63 0.96 9.25 -2.70
C PHE A 63 2.23 10.12 -2.68
N PHE A 64 2.40 10.98 -1.67
CA PHE A 64 3.63 11.75 -1.52
C PHE A 64 4.85 10.86 -1.26
N ILE A 65 4.73 9.85 -0.41
CA ILE A 65 5.81 8.88 -0.16
C ILE A 65 6.19 8.16 -1.45
N LEU A 66 5.21 7.68 -2.23
CA LEU A 66 5.45 7.08 -3.54
C LEU A 66 6.16 8.04 -4.49
N MET A 67 5.67 9.28 -4.61
CA MET A 67 6.24 10.28 -5.51
C MET A 67 7.70 10.58 -5.16
N PHE A 68 8.02 10.79 -3.88
CA PHE A 68 9.38 11.02 -3.43
C PHE A 68 10.26 9.78 -3.58
N SER A 69 9.73 8.58 -3.34
CA SER A 69 10.47 7.33 -3.50
C SER A 69 10.84 7.07 -4.97
N TYR A 70 9.91 7.33 -5.91
CA TYR A 70 10.20 7.28 -7.34
C TYR A 70 11.24 8.34 -7.76
N ALA A 71 11.12 9.58 -7.27
CA ALA A 71 12.12 10.61 -7.53
C ALA A 71 13.51 10.20 -7.01
N LEU A 72 13.58 9.61 -5.81
CA LEU A 72 14.82 9.07 -5.26
C LEU A 72 15.40 7.93 -6.11
N ALA A 73 14.54 7.02 -6.59
CA ALA A 73 14.95 5.93 -7.47
C ALA A 73 15.54 6.44 -8.79
N GLU A 74 14.92 7.46 -9.41
CA GLU A 74 15.43 8.12 -10.61
C GLU A 74 16.80 8.80 -10.37
N ILE A 75 16.96 9.49 -9.23
CA ILE A 75 18.25 10.10 -8.86
C ILE A 75 19.33 9.02 -8.68
N PHE A 76 19.00 7.88 -8.07
CA PHE A 76 19.94 6.76 -7.91
C PHE A 76 20.35 6.13 -9.25
N MET A 77 19.44 6.10 -10.22
CA MET A 77 19.74 5.70 -11.59
C MET A 77 20.68 6.71 -12.27
N ALA A 78 20.35 7.99 -12.20
CA ALA A 78 21.13 9.06 -12.82
C ALA A 78 22.56 9.15 -12.25
N THR A 79 22.71 8.97 -10.94
CA THR A 79 24.00 9.06 -10.23
C THR A 79 24.81 7.76 -10.27
N ARG A 80 24.24 6.65 -10.78
CA ARG A 80 24.81 5.28 -10.75
C ARG A 80 25.14 4.74 -9.36
N VAL A 81 24.81 5.45 -8.28
CA VAL A 81 25.00 5.00 -6.89
C VAL A 81 24.19 3.73 -6.63
N GLY A 82 22.97 3.67 -7.18
CA GLY A 82 22.17 2.45 -7.10
C GLY A 82 22.90 1.24 -7.70
N ALA A 83 23.57 1.42 -8.85
CA ALA A 83 24.23 0.32 -9.54
C ALA A 83 25.44 -0.19 -8.73
N SER A 84 26.10 0.70 -7.99
CA SER A 84 27.15 0.36 -7.03
C SER A 84 26.61 -0.43 -5.84
N ILE A 85 25.48 -0.01 -5.26
CA ILE A 85 24.81 -0.72 -4.16
C ILE A 85 24.39 -2.13 -4.60
N ILE A 86 23.88 -2.28 -5.83
CA ILE A 86 23.54 -3.59 -6.36
C ILE A 86 24.76 -4.44 -6.68
N ARG A 87 25.87 -3.85 -7.17
CA ARG A 87 27.14 -4.58 -7.32
C ARG A 87 27.65 -5.11 -5.98
N ILE A 88 27.59 -4.30 -4.92
CA ILE A 88 27.95 -4.73 -3.57
C ILE A 88 27.00 -5.83 -3.10
N SER A 89 25.70 -5.67 -3.35
CA SER A 89 24.68 -6.67 -3.02
C SER A 89 24.92 -8.00 -3.76
N LEU A 90 25.21 -7.96 -5.06
CA LEU A 90 25.59 -9.12 -5.87
C LEU A 90 26.85 -9.80 -5.32
N SER A 91 27.86 -9.02 -4.92
CA SER A 91 29.07 -9.53 -4.26
C SER A 91 28.79 -10.16 -2.89
N LEU A 92 27.73 -9.73 -2.20
CA LEU A 92 27.22 -10.32 -0.96
C LEU A 92 26.30 -11.55 -1.21
N GLY A 93 26.07 -11.94 -2.46
CA GLY A 93 25.28 -13.13 -2.83
C GLY A 93 23.80 -12.86 -3.14
N LEU A 94 23.39 -11.60 -3.35
CA LEU A 94 22.06 -11.28 -3.86
C LEU A 94 21.94 -11.76 -5.31
N ASN A 95 21.07 -12.73 -5.55
CA ASN A 95 20.83 -13.35 -6.84
C ASN A 95 19.34 -13.26 -7.17
N SER A 96 18.96 -13.62 -8.39
CA SER A 96 17.57 -13.57 -8.88
C SER A 96 16.60 -14.40 -8.03
N LYS A 97 17.13 -15.38 -7.30
CA LYS A 97 16.37 -16.22 -6.34
C LYS A 97 16.24 -15.62 -4.93
N THR A 98 17.19 -14.79 -4.50
CA THR A 98 17.24 -14.27 -3.12
C THR A 98 16.65 -12.87 -2.98
N VAL A 99 16.47 -12.11 -4.07
CA VAL A 99 15.91 -10.75 -4.03
C VAL A 99 14.52 -10.68 -3.39
N ALA A 100 13.66 -11.66 -3.67
CA ALA A 100 12.32 -11.72 -3.05
C ALA A 100 12.39 -12.02 -1.55
N LEU A 101 13.30 -12.91 -1.12
CA LEU A 101 13.50 -13.24 0.30
C LEU A 101 14.03 -12.03 1.08
N VAL A 102 15.04 -11.35 0.53
CA VAL A 102 15.59 -10.13 1.14
C VAL A 102 14.53 -9.02 1.17
N GLY A 103 13.77 -8.85 0.09
CA GLY A 103 12.65 -7.91 0.03
C GLY A 103 11.61 -8.19 1.11
N PHE A 104 11.23 -9.45 1.31
CA PHE A 104 10.30 -9.85 2.38
C PHE A 104 10.83 -9.51 3.77
N LEU A 105 12.09 -9.87 4.07
CA LEU A 105 12.66 -9.63 5.40
C LEU A 105 12.83 -8.14 5.70
N VAL A 106 13.34 -7.36 4.74
CA VAL A 106 13.53 -5.91 4.90
C VAL A 106 12.18 -5.20 5.07
N THR A 107 11.18 -5.55 4.27
CA THR A 107 9.85 -4.93 4.37
C THR A 107 9.12 -5.35 5.64
N CYS A 108 9.30 -6.58 6.12
CA CYS A 108 8.83 -7.02 7.42
C CYS A 108 9.45 -6.18 8.55
N LEU A 109 10.78 -6.09 8.62
CA LEU A 109 11.48 -5.32 9.66
C LEU A 109 11.13 -3.84 9.61
N LEU A 110 11.08 -3.26 8.41
CA LEU A 110 10.74 -1.85 8.24
C LEU A 110 9.29 -1.60 8.62
N SER A 111 8.36 -2.50 8.29
CA SER A 111 6.95 -2.33 8.65
C SER A 111 6.70 -2.52 10.16
N VAL A 112 7.40 -3.46 10.82
CA VAL A 112 7.38 -3.57 12.29
C VAL A 112 7.91 -2.28 12.93
N ALA A 113 9.02 -1.74 12.44
CA ALA A 113 9.64 -0.54 12.99
C ALA A 113 8.83 0.74 12.73
N THR A 114 8.24 0.85 11.53
CA THR A 114 7.47 2.04 11.12
C THR A 114 6.02 1.97 11.60
N GLY A 115 5.49 0.77 11.89
CA GLY A 115 4.11 0.57 12.27
C GLY A 115 3.10 0.85 11.14
N THR A 116 3.53 0.82 9.87
CA THR A 116 2.62 1.04 8.74
C THR A 116 2.83 -0.01 7.65
N SER A 117 1.75 -0.59 7.15
CA SER A 117 1.76 -1.43 5.94
C SER A 117 1.84 -0.58 4.68
N TRP A 118 0.98 0.43 4.56
CA TRP A 118 0.82 1.21 3.33
C TRP A 118 2.05 2.07 2.99
N GLY A 119 2.66 2.71 3.99
CA GLY A 119 3.88 3.49 3.80
C GLY A 119 5.09 2.60 3.45
N THR A 120 5.20 1.43 4.08
CA THR A 120 6.32 0.52 3.87
C THR A 120 6.33 -0.07 2.47
N TYR A 121 5.21 -0.59 1.97
CA TYR A 121 5.18 -1.07 0.57
C TYR A 121 5.44 0.11 -0.39
N ALA A 122 4.86 1.29 -0.14
CA ALA A 122 5.01 2.46 -1.00
C ALA A 122 6.48 2.89 -1.14
N ALA A 123 7.21 2.93 -0.03
CA ALA A 123 8.64 3.25 -0.05
C ALA A 123 9.47 2.14 -0.73
N CYS A 124 9.18 0.86 -0.43
CA CYS A 124 10.02 -0.26 -0.84
C CYS A 124 9.80 -0.72 -2.30
N VAL A 125 8.59 -0.58 -2.85
CA VAL A 125 8.26 -1.02 -4.21
C VAL A 125 9.23 -0.48 -5.28
N PRO A 126 9.46 0.83 -5.43
CA PRO A 126 10.34 1.34 -6.48
C PRO A 126 11.80 0.87 -6.30
N ILE A 127 12.28 0.77 -5.06
CA ILE A 127 13.66 0.35 -4.75
C ILE A 127 13.90 -1.11 -5.15
N PHE A 128 13.00 -2.01 -4.73
CA PHE A 128 13.16 -3.44 -5.01
C PHE A 128 12.73 -3.84 -6.42
N LEU A 129 11.78 -3.14 -7.04
CA LEU A 129 11.48 -3.33 -8.47
C LEU A 129 12.69 -2.97 -9.32
N TRP A 130 13.36 -1.87 -8.96
CA TRP A 130 14.59 -1.46 -9.62
C TRP A 130 15.72 -2.48 -9.41
N ALA A 131 15.91 -2.96 -8.18
CA ALA A 131 16.88 -4.02 -7.89
C ALA A 131 16.57 -5.33 -8.66
N ASN A 132 15.30 -5.70 -8.73
CA ASN A 132 14.85 -6.89 -9.47
C ASN A 132 15.11 -6.77 -10.97
N HIS A 133 14.93 -5.57 -11.55
CA HIS A 133 15.21 -5.31 -12.96
C HIS A 133 16.69 -5.55 -13.31
N ILE A 134 17.61 -5.24 -12.40
CA ILE A 134 19.05 -5.41 -12.63
C ILE A 134 19.51 -6.85 -12.44
N VAL A 135 18.97 -7.54 -11.45
CA VAL A 135 19.33 -8.94 -11.15
C VAL A 135 18.59 -9.94 -12.07
N GLY A 136 17.58 -9.48 -12.81
CA GLY A 136 16.78 -10.32 -13.70
C GLY A 136 15.85 -11.28 -12.95
N GLY A 137 15.35 -10.87 -11.78
CA GLY A 137 14.42 -11.66 -10.98
C GLY A 137 12.97 -11.60 -11.48
N ASN A 138 12.10 -12.44 -10.92
CA ASN A 138 10.68 -12.38 -11.23
C ASN A 138 10.01 -11.18 -10.51
N VAL A 139 9.58 -10.20 -11.30
CA VAL A 139 8.92 -8.97 -10.81
C VAL A 139 7.70 -9.27 -9.95
N ALA A 140 6.85 -10.22 -10.38
CA ALA A 140 5.64 -10.57 -9.66
C ALA A 140 5.96 -11.22 -8.30
N LEU A 141 6.99 -12.06 -8.25
CA LEU A 141 7.43 -12.69 -7.00
C LEU A 141 7.99 -11.65 -6.01
N THR A 142 8.82 -10.73 -6.50
CA THR A 142 9.40 -9.66 -5.68
C THR A 142 8.33 -8.68 -5.18
N LEU A 143 7.34 -8.36 -6.02
CA LEU A 143 6.22 -7.51 -5.60
C LEU A 143 5.36 -8.21 -4.56
N ALA A 144 5.00 -9.48 -4.77
CA ALA A 144 4.24 -10.28 -3.81
C ALA A 144 4.98 -10.42 -2.48
N SER A 145 6.31 -10.58 -2.50
CA SER A 145 7.12 -10.69 -1.28
C SER A 145 7.18 -9.38 -0.49
N ILE A 146 7.26 -8.23 -1.17
CA ILE A 146 7.24 -6.90 -0.52
C ILE A 146 5.88 -6.64 0.12
N ILE A 147 4.80 -6.88 -0.63
CA ILE A 147 3.43 -6.70 -0.13
C ILE A 147 3.21 -7.63 1.07
N GLY A 148 3.55 -8.91 0.95
CA GLY A 148 3.43 -9.89 2.03
C GLY A 148 4.25 -9.51 3.27
N GLY A 149 5.49 -9.07 3.10
CA GLY A 149 6.36 -8.66 4.19
C GLY A 149 5.85 -7.40 4.90
N SER A 150 5.40 -6.40 4.14
CA SER A 150 4.80 -5.18 4.69
C SER A 150 3.52 -5.45 5.47
N CYS A 151 2.62 -6.30 4.98
CA CYS A 151 1.43 -6.69 5.74
C CYS A 151 1.78 -7.52 6.98
N PHE A 152 2.72 -8.45 6.88
CA PHE A 152 3.14 -9.27 8.01
C PHE A 152 3.74 -8.43 9.13
N GLY A 153 4.62 -7.48 8.81
CA GLY A 153 5.23 -6.60 9.79
C GLY A 153 4.23 -5.68 10.49
N ASP A 154 3.25 -5.15 9.74
CA ASP A 154 2.19 -4.29 10.27
C ASP A 154 1.33 -5.02 11.33
N ASN A 155 1.06 -6.31 11.13
CA ASN A 155 0.28 -7.11 12.08
C ASN A 155 1.04 -7.44 13.39
N ILE A 156 2.37 -7.31 13.42
CA ILE A 156 3.22 -7.57 14.61
C ILE A 156 3.71 -6.26 15.23
N GLY A 157 3.72 -5.17 14.45
CA GLY A 157 4.17 -3.86 14.91
C GLY A 157 3.33 -3.35 16.08
N LEU A 158 3.93 -3.22 17.26
CA LEU A 158 3.25 -2.74 18.47
C LEU A 158 2.74 -1.30 18.35
N ILE A 159 3.28 -0.53 17.40
CA ILE A 159 2.90 0.86 17.10
C ILE A 159 1.88 0.92 15.94
N SER A 160 1.58 -0.21 15.28
CA SER A 160 0.67 -0.23 14.14
C SER A 160 -0.77 0.08 14.53
N ASP A 161 -1.45 0.87 13.70
CA ASP A 161 -2.88 1.13 13.78
C ASP A 161 -3.69 -0.17 13.89
N THR A 162 -3.26 -1.23 13.18
CA THR A 162 -3.92 -2.54 13.21
C THR A 162 -3.82 -3.17 14.60
N THR A 163 -2.66 -3.09 15.24
CA THR A 163 -2.42 -3.62 16.59
C THR A 163 -3.15 -2.79 17.66
N ILE A 164 -3.14 -1.47 17.54
CA ILE A 164 -3.83 -0.55 18.47
C ILE A 164 -5.35 -0.75 18.41
N VAL A 165 -5.92 -0.88 17.20
CA VAL A 165 -7.36 -1.14 17.06
C VAL A 165 -7.71 -2.53 17.57
N SER A 166 -6.87 -3.54 17.34
CA SER A 166 -7.12 -4.91 17.82
C SER A 166 -7.02 -5.06 19.33
N SER A 167 -6.20 -4.26 20.01
CA SER A 167 -6.12 -4.25 21.48
C SER A 167 -7.29 -3.49 22.10
N GLY A 168 -7.76 -2.41 21.47
CA GLY A 168 -8.90 -1.61 21.96
C GLY A 168 -10.29 -2.27 21.86
N ILE A 169 -10.44 -3.36 21.10
CA ILE A 169 -11.69 -4.13 21.01
C ILE A 169 -11.79 -5.29 22.01
N GLN A 170 -10.75 -5.52 22.82
CA GLN A 170 -10.71 -6.56 23.86
C GLN A 170 -11.11 -6.04 25.25
N GLU A 171 -11.40 -4.74 25.39
CA GLU A 171 -12.09 -4.13 26.54
C GLU A 171 -13.58 -3.93 26.23
#